data_AF-U1R122-F1
#
_entry.id   AF-U1R122-F1
#
_cell.length_a   1.000
_cell.length_b   1.000
_cell.length_c   1.000
_cell.angle_alpha   90.00
_cell.angle_beta   90.00
_cell.angle_gamma   90.00
#
_symmetry.space_group_name_H-M   'P 1'
#
loop_
_entity.id
_entity.type
_entity.pdbx_description
1 polymer ?
#
loop_
_entity_poly.entity_id
_entity_poly.type
_entity_poly.pdbx_seq_one_letter_code
_entity_poly.pdbx_strand_id
1 'polypeptide(L)'
;MVGSAPDGCGRLPSLGYERLSHNYRYYSDGIFFLQPTVLTCSRHVHCRMGQKTNLRATTTKDVLEAAFERCDGATYVVNPWTDMLQTIAEIGRSFDGEFPTLRVFAAEEPLRAARKDFTLGSKLADLSDAGDATFRAGDVPETTLIVDEEQLFNPVIVGDTVGATVDTDETFVTDTYETLTDQWEAADAFDLRTPGRDSVRETMTAEFGKTPQEDFDTVVSSIEGGRSSRELDEVVVSLLVAAKNELLLYDISKWGENVGLASKATFSRRKNDLEEMGVVETEKAPTDVGRPRQRLKLTDERLQRADSDQLAVVAQNILH
;
A
#
# COMPACT_ATOMS: atom_id res chain seq x y z
N MET A 1 56.46 53.13 30.27
CA MET A 1 55.28 53.93 29.87
C MET A 1 54.42 53.06 28.98
N VAL A 2 53.21 52.75 29.47
CA VAL A 2 51.92 52.47 28.80
C VAL A 2 51.92 51.89 27.37
N GLY A 3 51.19 50.78 27.17
CA GLY A 3 50.54 50.46 25.89
C GLY A 3 50.29 48.98 25.60
N SER A 4 49.08 48.49 25.91
CA SER A 4 48.43 47.19 25.59
C SER A 4 48.37 46.91 24.06
N ALA A 5 48.10 45.73 23.48
CA ALA A 5 47.61 44.40 23.86
C ALA A 5 48.00 43.39 22.73
N PRO A 6 47.98 42.06 22.93
CA PRO A 6 48.12 41.08 21.85
C PRO A 6 46.84 40.26 21.63
N ASP A 7 46.39 40.10 20.38
CA ASP A 7 45.46 39.03 19.99
C ASP A 7 46.16 38.06 19.04
N GLY A 8 46.51 36.91 19.59
CA GLY A 8 47.05 35.76 18.88
C GLY A 8 45.92 34.82 18.46
N CYS A 9 45.93 34.42 17.18
CA CYS A 9 45.04 33.43 16.61
C CYS A 9 45.67 32.03 16.73
N GLY A 10 44.98 31.07 17.35
CA GLY A 10 45.46 29.69 17.52
C GLY A 10 44.42 28.70 18.08
N ARG A 11 43.73 28.00 17.15
CA ARG A 11 43.02 26.69 17.16
C ARG A 11 42.46 26.03 18.45
N LEU A 12 41.14 25.74 18.37
CA LEU A 12 40.33 24.51 18.71
C LEU A 12 40.36 23.97 20.16
N PRO A 13 39.23 23.45 20.76
CA PRO A 13 38.44 22.33 20.21
C PRO A 13 36.92 22.29 20.57
N SER A 14 36.33 21.15 20.21
CA SER A 14 34.95 20.61 20.25
C SER A 14 34.08 20.69 21.52
N LEU A 15 32.77 20.54 21.27
CA LEU A 15 31.66 20.07 22.12
C LEU A 15 31.04 21.05 23.13
N GLY A 16 29.74 21.27 22.96
CA GLY A 16 28.88 21.98 23.91
C GLY A 16 27.41 21.94 23.48
N TYR A 17 26.69 20.93 23.96
CA TYR A 17 25.22 20.94 24.06
C TYR A 17 24.80 22.06 25.03
N GLU A 18 23.54 22.51 24.91
CA GLU A 18 22.83 23.53 25.72
C GLU A 18 22.93 25.00 25.27
N ARG A 19 21.84 25.49 24.67
CA ARG A 19 20.80 26.25 25.43
C ARG A 19 19.57 26.48 24.58
N LEU A 20 18.48 25.86 25.00
CA LEU A 20 17.13 26.35 24.79
C LEU A 20 17.03 27.76 25.41
N SER A 21 16.63 28.75 24.62
CA SER A 21 15.88 29.88 25.16
C SER A 21 15.10 30.62 24.09
N HIS A 22 13.77 30.46 24.20
CA HIS A 22 12.77 31.50 24.00
C HIS A 22 12.53 31.97 22.57
N ASN A 23 11.50 31.41 21.94
CA ASN A 23 10.43 32.17 21.30
C ASN A 23 9.19 31.29 21.11
N TYR A 24 8.52 30.95 22.22
CA TYR A 24 7.15 30.45 22.17
C TYR A 24 6.21 31.64 22.40
N ARG A 25 5.52 32.06 21.35
CA ARG A 25 4.27 32.80 21.51
C ARG A 25 3.14 31.81 21.31
N TYR A 26 2.47 31.47 22.41
CA TYR A 26 1.15 30.87 22.36
C TYR A 26 0.19 31.88 21.73
N TYR A 27 -0.29 31.57 20.53
CA TYR A 27 -1.56 32.09 20.06
C TYR A 27 -2.56 30.94 20.19
N SER A 28 -3.56 31.12 21.05
CA SER A 28 -4.80 30.37 20.95
C SER A 28 -5.38 30.68 19.57
N ASP A 29 -5.66 29.64 18.79
CA ASP A 29 -6.12 29.63 17.40
C ASP A 29 -5.01 29.52 16.33
N GLY A 30 -4.72 28.26 15.97
CA GLY A 30 -4.02 27.89 14.73
C GLY A 30 -2.51 27.64 14.88
N ILE A 31 -2.09 26.42 14.53
CA ILE A 31 -0.66 26.08 14.33
C ILE A 31 -0.38 26.19 12.83
N PHE A 32 0.56 27.06 12.44
CA PHE A 32 1.12 27.11 11.08
C PHE A 32 2.57 26.62 11.12
N PHE A 33 2.93 25.74 10.19
CA PHE A 33 4.33 25.45 9.87
C PHE A 33 4.60 25.84 8.42
N LEU A 34 5.40 26.89 8.23
CA LEU A 34 6.11 27.17 7.00
C LEU A 34 7.57 26.78 7.23
N GLN A 35 8.04 25.73 6.57
CA GLN A 35 9.48 25.51 6.40
C GLN A 35 10.02 26.63 5.47
N PRO A 36 11.20 27.22 5.75
CA PRO A 36 11.72 28.30 4.94
C PRO A 36 12.47 27.73 3.73
N THR A 37 11.73 27.39 2.67
CA THR A 37 12.34 27.24 1.34
C THR A 37 12.05 28.51 0.55
N VAL A 38 13.12 29.14 0.06
CA VAL A 38 13.15 30.48 -0.51
C VAL A 38 12.17 30.61 -1.68
N LEU A 39 10.99 31.19 -1.42
CA LEU A 39 10.07 31.68 -2.45
C LEU A 39 10.27 33.19 -2.60
N THR A 40 10.82 33.59 -3.75
CA THR A 40 10.80 34.96 -4.23
C THR A 40 9.35 35.46 -4.27
N CYS A 41 9.07 36.41 -3.39
CA CYS A 41 7.77 37.03 -3.18
C CYS A 41 7.34 37.80 -4.43
N SER A 42 6.29 37.34 -5.12
CA SER A 42 5.50 38.17 -6.03
C SER A 42 4.18 38.53 -5.37
N ARG A 43 3.74 39.75 -5.61
CA ARG A 43 2.82 40.56 -4.81
C ARG A 43 1.38 40.01 -4.74
N HIS A 44 0.82 40.09 -3.53
CA HIS A 44 -0.62 40.05 -3.15
C HIS A 44 -1.35 38.70 -3.28
N VAL A 45 -1.15 37.81 -2.31
CA VAL A 45 -2.16 36.80 -1.94
C VAL A 45 -3.02 37.41 -0.83
N HIS A 46 -4.26 37.79 -1.18
CA HIS A 46 -5.29 38.15 -0.21
C HIS A 46 -5.84 36.84 0.36
N CYS A 47 -5.23 36.35 1.45
CA CYS A 47 -5.72 35.16 2.14
C CYS A 47 -6.99 35.55 2.92
N ARG A 48 -8.16 35.39 2.29
CA ARG A 48 -9.45 35.40 2.99
C ARG A 48 -9.45 34.17 3.90
N MET A 49 -9.73 34.36 5.18
CA MET A 49 -9.82 33.25 6.13
C MET A 49 -11.05 32.39 5.81
N GLY A 50 -10.87 31.36 4.99
CA GLY A 50 -11.81 30.25 4.88
C GLY A 50 -12.01 29.58 6.24
N GLN A 51 -13.20 29.03 6.50
CA GLN A 51 -13.49 28.31 7.74
C GLN A 51 -12.67 27.01 7.78
N LYS A 52 -11.48 27.07 8.37
CA LYS A 52 -10.67 25.88 8.63
C LYS A 52 -11.28 25.13 9.80
N THR A 53 -11.92 24.00 9.51
CA THR A 53 -12.33 23.05 10.54
C THR A 53 -11.24 22.00 10.68
N ASN A 54 -10.80 21.74 11.92
CA ASN A 54 -9.83 20.69 12.18
C ASN A 54 -10.59 19.39 12.48
N LEU A 55 -10.33 18.36 11.69
CA LEU A 55 -10.76 17.00 12.02
C LEU A 55 -9.73 16.39 12.97
N ARG A 56 -10.18 16.00 14.16
CA ARG A 56 -9.36 15.27 15.13
C ARG A 56 -9.69 13.81 15.03
N ALA A 57 -8.67 12.99 14.83
CA ALA A 57 -8.80 11.56 14.66
C ALA A 57 -7.80 10.84 15.58
N THR A 58 -7.91 9.52 15.68
CA THR A 58 -6.94 8.71 16.43
C THR A 58 -6.06 7.91 15.46
N THR A 59 -6.59 7.59 14.28
CA THR A 59 -5.88 6.79 13.28
C THR A 59 -6.01 7.39 11.87
N THR A 60 -5.17 6.93 10.94
CA THR A 60 -5.31 7.23 9.51
C THR A 60 -6.65 6.74 8.95
N LYS A 61 -7.13 5.60 9.46
CA LYS A 61 -8.42 5.04 9.08
C LYS A 61 -9.56 5.99 9.42
N ASP A 62 -9.57 6.52 10.64
CA ASP A 62 -10.58 7.47 11.09
C ASP A 62 -10.63 8.74 10.20
N VAL A 63 -9.46 9.22 9.74
CA VAL A 63 -9.40 10.38 8.82
C VAL A 63 -9.96 10.04 7.45
N LEU A 64 -9.58 8.88 6.91
CA LEU A 64 -10.03 8.43 5.60
C LEU A 64 -11.53 8.14 5.58
N GLU A 65 -12.06 7.46 6.60
CA GLU A 65 -13.50 7.20 6.73
C GLU A 65 -14.27 8.53 6.82
N ALA A 66 -13.84 9.46 7.68
CA ALA A 66 -14.50 10.75 7.78
C ALA A 66 -14.38 11.61 6.50
N ALA A 67 -13.32 11.43 5.71
CA ALA A 67 -13.21 12.08 4.40
C ALA A 67 -14.18 11.43 3.41
N PHE A 68 -14.15 10.09 3.28
CA PHE A 68 -14.97 9.35 2.33
C PHE A 68 -16.48 9.41 2.63
N GLU A 69 -16.88 9.55 3.90
CA GLU A 69 -18.28 9.79 4.28
C GLU A 69 -18.80 11.16 3.82
N ARG A 70 -17.89 12.13 3.68
CA ARG A 70 -18.23 13.50 3.30
C ARG A 70 -18.06 13.72 1.80
N CYS A 71 -17.21 12.95 1.14
CA CYS A 71 -16.95 13.07 -0.28
C CYS A 71 -18.04 12.40 -1.11
N ASP A 72 -18.42 13.05 -2.20
CA ASP A 72 -19.37 12.52 -3.18
C ASP A 72 -18.72 12.49 -4.56
N GLY A 73 -19.07 11.47 -5.36
CA GLY A 73 -18.56 11.29 -6.71
C GLY A 73 -17.05 11.03 -6.80
N ALA A 74 -16.39 11.72 -7.74
CA ALA A 74 -14.98 11.51 -8.04
C ALA A 74 -14.08 12.22 -7.02
N THR A 75 -13.31 11.45 -6.25
CA THR A 75 -12.45 11.98 -5.19
C THR A 75 -10.98 11.71 -5.51
N TYR A 76 -10.18 12.78 -5.59
CA TYR A 76 -8.74 12.66 -5.73
C TYR A 76 -8.08 12.28 -4.42
N VAL A 77 -7.22 11.25 -4.45
CA VAL A 77 -6.30 10.93 -3.36
C VAL A 77 -4.89 11.15 -3.89
N VAL A 78 -4.27 12.26 -3.48
CA VAL A 78 -3.01 12.75 -4.03
C VAL A 78 -1.86 12.40 -3.09
N ASN A 79 -0.78 11.88 -3.66
CA ASN A 79 0.45 11.49 -2.98
C ASN A 79 0.23 10.67 -1.67
N PRO A 80 -0.54 9.57 -1.70
CA PRO A 80 -0.68 8.69 -0.54
C PRO A 80 0.62 7.94 -0.27
N TRP A 81 1.01 7.82 0.99
CA TRP A 81 2.06 6.88 1.40
C TRP A 81 1.52 5.43 1.43
N THR A 82 2.42 4.45 1.51
CA THR A 82 2.06 3.02 1.41
C THR A 82 1.02 2.59 2.45
N ASP A 83 1.18 2.96 3.72
CA ASP A 83 0.20 2.60 4.76
C ASP A 83 -1.18 3.24 4.51
N MET A 84 -1.25 4.41 3.86
CA MET A 84 -2.51 5.03 3.46
C MET A 84 -3.18 4.22 2.34
N LEU A 85 -2.42 3.74 1.35
CA LEU A 85 -2.94 2.83 0.32
C LEU A 85 -3.49 1.54 0.93
N GLN A 86 -2.80 1.00 1.93
CA GLN A 86 -3.29 -0.16 2.68
C GLN A 86 -4.59 0.15 3.40
N THR A 87 -4.66 1.29 4.08
CA THR A 87 -5.86 1.70 4.79
C THR A 87 -7.04 1.93 3.83
N ILE A 88 -6.81 2.53 2.66
CA ILE A 88 -7.81 2.69 1.60
C ILE A 88 -8.35 1.33 1.14
N ALA A 89 -7.45 0.38 0.87
CA ALA A 89 -7.81 -0.97 0.46
C ALA A 89 -8.62 -1.74 1.52
N GLU A 90 -8.36 -1.47 2.80
CA GLU A 90 -9.12 -2.04 3.93
C GLU A 90 -10.51 -1.38 4.07
N ILE A 91 -10.57 -0.05 3.95
CA ILE A 91 -11.82 0.70 4.04
C ILE A 91 -12.75 0.31 2.89
N GLY A 92 -12.30 0.32 1.65
CA GLY A 92 -13.17 0.05 0.50
C GLY A 92 -13.89 -1.32 0.54
N ARG A 93 -13.37 -2.29 1.29
CA ARG A 93 -14.03 -3.60 1.51
C ARG A 93 -15.09 -3.61 2.61
N SER A 94 -15.05 -2.65 3.51
CA SER A 94 -15.85 -2.62 4.73
C SER A 94 -16.53 -1.28 4.96
N PHE A 95 -16.56 -0.43 3.93
CA PHE A 95 -17.10 0.91 4.03
C PHE A 95 -18.62 0.84 4.23
N ASP A 96 -19.09 1.51 5.28
CA ASP A 96 -20.50 1.61 5.60
C ASP A 96 -21.12 2.76 4.79
N GLY A 97 -21.61 2.47 3.57
CA GLY A 97 -22.30 3.46 2.74
C GLY A 97 -21.95 3.37 1.27
N GLU A 98 -22.12 4.50 0.56
CA GLU A 98 -21.68 4.65 -0.83
C GLU A 98 -20.20 5.06 -0.83
N PHE A 99 -19.34 4.17 -1.31
CA PHE A 99 -17.91 4.44 -1.37
C PHE A 99 -17.60 5.39 -2.56
N PRO A 100 -16.82 6.47 -2.36
CA PRO A 100 -16.52 7.41 -3.42
C PRO A 100 -15.64 6.78 -4.51
N THR A 101 -15.77 7.25 -5.75
CA THR A 101 -14.91 6.81 -6.85
C THR A 101 -13.54 7.48 -6.74
N LEU A 102 -12.54 6.75 -6.30
CA LEU A 102 -11.20 7.26 -6.03
C LEU A 102 -10.36 7.42 -7.30
N ARG A 103 -9.73 8.59 -7.44
CA ARG A 103 -8.66 8.88 -8.41
C ARG A 103 -7.34 8.99 -7.64
N VAL A 104 -6.63 7.88 -7.52
CA VAL A 104 -5.38 7.79 -6.76
C VAL A 104 -4.23 8.29 -7.64
N PHE A 105 -3.76 9.51 -7.34
CA PHE A 105 -2.68 10.16 -8.08
C PHE A 105 -1.41 10.20 -7.21
N ALA A 106 -0.39 9.44 -7.58
CA ALA A 106 0.79 9.27 -6.76
C ALA A 106 2.09 9.36 -7.56
N ALA A 107 3.21 9.53 -6.86
CA ALA A 107 4.51 9.21 -7.43
C ALA A 107 4.58 7.72 -7.81
N GLU A 108 5.43 7.37 -8.78
CA GLU A 108 5.48 6.00 -9.30
C GLU A 108 5.96 4.97 -8.26
N GLU A 109 6.85 5.36 -7.35
CA GLU A 109 7.50 4.43 -6.41
C GLU A 109 6.53 3.79 -5.40
N PRO A 110 5.66 4.54 -4.69
CA PRO A 110 4.62 3.96 -3.83
C PRO A 110 3.70 2.97 -4.55
N LEU A 111 3.27 3.28 -5.78
CA LEU A 111 2.41 2.39 -6.57
C LEU A 111 3.16 1.12 -7.02
N ARG A 112 4.44 1.25 -7.40
CA ARG A 112 5.31 0.10 -7.68
C ARG A 112 5.54 -0.78 -6.45
N ALA A 113 5.64 -0.18 -5.26
CA ALA A 113 5.77 -0.93 -4.01
C ALA A 113 4.46 -1.68 -3.71
N ALA A 114 3.32 -1.02 -3.83
CA ALA A 114 2.00 -1.64 -3.66
C ALA A 114 1.77 -2.79 -4.65
N ARG A 115 2.16 -2.61 -5.91
CA ARG A 115 2.13 -3.66 -6.93
C ARG A 115 2.97 -4.90 -6.57
N LYS A 116 4.12 -4.72 -5.93
CA LYS A 116 5.03 -5.82 -5.55
C LYS A 116 4.57 -6.56 -4.30
N ASP A 117 3.71 -5.94 -3.49
CA ASP A 117 3.08 -6.59 -2.36
C ASP A 117 1.76 -7.20 -2.84
N PHE A 118 1.72 -8.52 -3.01
CA PHE A 118 0.52 -9.19 -3.49
C PHE A 118 -0.72 -8.89 -2.63
N THR A 119 -0.55 -8.77 -1.33
CA THR A 119 -1.66 -8.52 -0.40
C THR A 119 -2.27 -7.15 -0.66
N LEU A 120 -1.42 -6.11 -0.70
CA LEU A 120 -1.87 -4.76 -0.96
C LEU A 120 -2.36 -4.61 -2.40
N GLY A 121 -1.57 -5.07 -3.36
CA GLY A 121 -1.85 -4.99 -4.79
C GLY A 121 -3.15 -5.68 -5.19
N SER A 122 -3.45 -6.87 -4.66
CA SER A 122 -4.69 -7.59 -4.96
C SER A 122 -5.93 -6.92 -4.36
N LYS A 123 -5.83 -6.32 -3.17
CA LYS A 123 -6.94 -5.55 -2.57
C LYS A 123 -7.19 -4.23 -3.33
N LEU A 124 -6.13 -3.55 -3.76
CA LEU A 124 -6.28 -2.36 -4.62
C LEU A 124 -6.82 -2.71 -6.01
N ALA A 125 -6.46 -3.88 -6.54
CA ALA A 125 -7.00 -4.38 -7.79
C ALA A 125 -8.49 -4.71 -7.67
N ASP A 126 -8.97 -5.24 -6.52
CA ASP A 126 -10.42 -5.40 -6.29
C ASP A 126 -11.17 -4.06 -6.42
N LEU A 127 -10.64 -3.00 -5.80
CA LEU A 127 -11.23 -1.65 -5.94
C LEU A 127 -11.20 -1.17 -7.39
N SER A 128 -10.15 -1.47 -8.14
CA SER A 128 -10.07 -1.14 -9.56
C SER A 128 -11.07 -1.93 -10.40
N ASP A 129 -11.24 -3.22 -10.12
CA ASP A 129 -12.15 -4.12 -10.84
C ASP A 129 -13.62 -3.76 -10.57
N ALA A 130 -13.92 -3.30 -9.35
CA ALA A 130 -15.23 -2.76 -8.98
C ALA A 130 -15.53 -1.39 -9.61
N GLY A 131 -14.51 -0.70 -10.14
CA GLY A 131 -14.62 0.67 -10.65
C GLY A 131 -14.55 1.74 -9.56
N ASP A 132 -14.27 1.36 -8.32
CA ASP A 132 -14.19 2.22 -7.15
C ASP A 132 -12.87 2.99 -7.06
N ALA A 133 -11.81 2.53 -7.73
CA ALA A 133 -10.52 3.20 -7.75
C ALA A 133 -9.85 3.17 -9.12
N THR A 134 -9.20 4.26 -9.51
CA THR A 134 -8.27 4.31 -10.64
C THR A 134 -6.93 4.85 -10.17
N PHE A 135 -5.83 4.36 -10.76
CA PHE A 135 -4.47 4.74 -10.37
C PHE A 135 -3.73 5.42 -11.52
N ARG A 136 -3.09 6.56 -11.24
CA ARG A 136 -2.16 7.22 -12.17
C ARG A 136 -0.87 7.60 -11.47
N ALA A 137 0.22 7.50 -12.21
CA ALA A 137 1.55 7.91 -11.77
C ALA A 137 1.96 9.20 -12.46
N GLY A 138 2.50 10.15 -11.70
CA GLY A 138 3.01 11.39 -12.26
C GLY A 138 3.76 12.24 -11.24
N ASP A 139 3.98 13.49 -11.61
CA ASP A 139 4.53 14.49 -10.70
C ASP A 139 3.41 15.00 -9.79
N VAL A 140 3.54 14.70 -8.50
CA VAL A 140 2.51 15.00 -7.49
C VAL A 140 3.07 15.98 -6.45
N PRO A 141 2.23 16.83 -5.84
CA PRO A 141 2.63 17.65 -4.72
C PRO A 141 3.25 16.82 -3.58
N GLU A 142 4.22 17.39 -2.86
CA GLU A 142 4.81 16.73 -1.69
C GLU A 142 3.80 16.48 -0.55
N THR A 143 2.65 17.16 -0.58
CA THR A 143 1.59 17.04 0.41
C THR A 143 0.54 16.03 -0.02
N THR A 144 0.10 15.21 0.93
CA THR A 144 -1.04 14.30 0.74
C THR A 144 -2.34 15.09 0.81
N LEU A 145 -3.22 14.92 -0.19
CA LEU A 145 -4.51 15.59 -0.25
C LEU A 145 -5.63 14.59 -0.58
N ILE A 146 -6.81 14.83 -0.03
CA ILE A 146 -8.05 14.18 -0.44
C ILE A 146 -9.00 15.29 -0.87
N VAL A 147 -9.44 15.29 -2.13
CA VAL A 147 -10.13 16.43 -2.74
C VAL A 147 -11.30 15.95 -3.57
N ASP A 148 -12.49 16.46 -3.28
CA ASP A 148 -13.65 16.40 -4.15
C ASP A 148 -13.99 17.82 -4.65
N GLU A 149 -15.16 18.01 -5.26
CA GLU A 149 -15.58 19.31 -5.79
C GLU A 149 -15.96 20.34 -4.71
N GLU A 150 -16.22 19.92 -3.48
CA GLU A 150 -16.78 20.74 -2.39
C GLU A 150 -15.80 21.01 -1.23
N GLN A 151 -14.82 20.12 -1.03
CA GLN A 151 -13.92 20.15 0.11
C GLN A 151 -12.57 19.51 -0.17
N LEU A 152 -11.59 19.95 0.62
CA LEU A 152 -10.24 19.45 0.63
C LEU A 152 -9.86 19.03 2.05
N PHE A 153 -9.36 17.80 2.18
CA PHE A 153 -8.72 17.30 3.39
C PHE A 153 -7.23 17.20 3.17
N ASN A 154 -6.47 17.69 4.15
CA ASN A 154 -5.03 17.51 4.22
C ASN A 154 -4.72 16.75 5.53
N PRO A 155 -4.49 15.43 5.44
CA PRO A 155 -4.10 14.61 6.58
C PRO A 155 -2.77 15.08 7.19
N VAL A 156 -2.73 15.18 8.51
CA VAL A 156 -1.54 15.59 9.27
C VAL A 156 -1.21 14.48 10.26
N ILE A 157 0.01 13.94 10.15
CA ILE A 157 0.53 12.89 11.04
C ILE A 157 1.68 13.45 11.87
N VAL A 158 1.59 13.29 13.19
CA VAL A 158 2.64 13.65 14.14
C VAL A 158 2.81 12.51 15.15
N GLY A 159 3.83 11.67 14.92
CA GLY A 159 4.00 10.44 15.70
C GLY A 159 2.78 9.54 15.54
N ASP A 160 2.18 9.14 16.65
CA ASP A 160 0.96 8.31 16.67
C ASP A 160 -0.34 9.15 16.59
N THR A 161 -0.24 10.46 16.48
CA THR A 161 -1.42 11.35 16.38
C THR A 161 -1.71 11.66 14.92
N VAL A 162 -2.95 11.38 14.50
CA VAL A 162 -3.43 11.65 13.15
C VAL A 162 -4.61 12.62 13.21
N GLY A 163 -4.63 13.61 12.32
CA GLY A 163 -5.77 14.49 12.12
C GLY A 163 -5.83 14.95 10.67
N ALA A 164 -6.74 15.87 10.35
CA ALA A 164 -6.74 16.53 9.06
C ALA A 164 -7.17 17.99 9.21
N THR A 165 -6.60 18.86 8.39
CA THR A 165 -7.18 20.18 8.16
C THR A 165 -8.17 20.07 7.02
N VAL A 166 -9.36 20.66 7.19
CA VAL A 166 -10.41 20.68 6.17
C VAL A 166 -10.59 22.11 5.68
N ASP A 167 -10.60 22.27 4.35
CA ASP A 167 -10.94 23.51 3.68
C ASP A 167 -12.20 23.31 2.82
N THR A 168 -13.09 24.28 2.86
CA THR A 168 -14.37 24.31 2.13
C THR A 168 -14.60 25.69 1.49
N ASP A 169 -13.54 26.49 1.33
CA ASP A 169 -13.61 27.72 0.56
C ASP A 169 -13.80 27.38 -0.92
N GLU A 170 -15.00 27.63 -1.43
CA GLU A 170 -15.45 27.25 -2.78
C GLU A 170 -14.41 27.60 -3.87
N THR A 171 -13.90 28.84 -3.86
CA THR A 171 -12.92 29.26 -4.87
C THR A 171 -11.63 28.45 -4.77
N PHE A 172 -11.09 28.27 -3.56
CA PHE A 172 -9.86 27.52 -3.38
C PHE A 172 -10.02 26.03 -3.73
N VAL A 173 -11.12 25.40 -3.33
CA VAL A 173 -11.40 24.00 -3.61
C VAL A 173 -11.58 23.78 -5.11
N THR A 174 -12.43 24.56 -5.77
CA THR A 174 -12.67 24.44 -7.22
C THR A 174 -11.38 24.61 -8.01
N ASP A 175 -10.59 25.67 -7.75
CA ASP A 175 -9.31 25.90 -8.43
C ASP A 175 -8.34 24.71 -8.23
N THR A 176 -8.33 24.12 -7.03
CA THR A 176 -7.47 22.97 -6.71
C THR A 176 -7.95 21.71 -7.43
N TYR A 177 -9.25 21.44 -7.42
CA TYR A 177 -9.85 20.27 -8.07
C TYR A 177 -9.69 20.31 -9.59
N GLU A 178 -9.89 21.47 -10.23
CA GLU A 178 -9.65 21.65 -11.66
C GLU A 178 -8.16 21.45 -12.00
N THR A 179 -7.26 22.00 -11.20
CA THR A 179 -5.80 21.80 -11.37
C THR A 179 -5.42 20.32 -11.29
N LEU A 180 -5.97 19.59 -10.32
CA LEU A 180 -5.74 18.15 -10.17
C LEU A 180 -6.35 17.36 -11.32
N THR A 181 -7.48 17.82 -11.88
CA THR A 181 -8.10 17.21 -13.06
C THR A 181 -7.20 17.31 -14.28
N ASP A 182 -6.67 18.49 -14.58
CA ASP A 182 -5.73 18.67 -15.69
C ASP A 182 -4.46 17.82 -15.54
N GLN A 183 -3.89 17.81 -14.32
CA GLN A 183 -2.71 16.99 -14.03
C GLN A 183 -3.00 15.50 -14.16
N TRP A 184 -4.15 15.05 -13.66
CA TRP A 184 -4.60 13.67 -13.75
C TRP A 184 -4.74 13.24 -15.20
N GLU A 185 -5.40 14.04 -16.05
CA GLU A 185 -5.59 13.73 -17.47
C GLU A 185 -4.26 13.61 -18.23
N ALA A 186 -3.26 14.42 -17.86
CA ALA A 186 -1.92 14.37 -18.42
C ALA A 186 -1.03 13.25 -17.86
N ALA A 187 -1.36 12.68 -16.70
CA ALA A 187 -0.58 11.63 -16.04
C ALA A 187 -0.74 10.26 -16.70
N ASP A 188 0.28 9.41 -16.54
CA ASP A 188 0.28 8.06 -17.09
C ASP A 188 -0.63 7.14 -16.26
N ALA A 189 -1.45 6.34 -16.96
CA ALA A 189 -2.21 5.27 -16.34
C ALA A 189 -1.28 4.27 -15.65
N PHE A 190 -1.56 3.95 -14.39
CA PHE A 190 -0.81 2.97 -13.64
C PHE A 190 -1.59 1.67 -13.52
N ASP A 191 -1.09 0.63 -14.19
CA ASP A 191 -1.63 -0.72 -14.09
C ASP A 191 -0.91 -1.47 -12.95
N LEU A 192 -1.69 -1.93 -11.96
CA LEU A 192 -1.20 -2.73 -10.84
C LEU A 192 -0.60 -4.07 -11.32
N ARG A 193 -1.03 -4.61 -12.46
CA ARG A 193 -0.61 -5.90 -13.02
C ARG A 193 -0.62 -7.04 -12.00
N THR A 194 -1.57 -6.96 -11.07
CA THR A 194 -1.85 -7.93 -10.02
C THR A 194 -3.36 -8.17 -10.08
N PRO A 195 -3.81 -9.43 -10.14
CA PRO A 195 -5.25 -9.71 -10.17
C PRO A 195 -5.93 -9.35 -8.85
N GLY A 196 -7.21 -8.94 -8.92
CA GLY A 196 -8.07 -8.75 -7.76
C GLY A 196 -8.15 -10.02 -6.91
N ARG A 197 -8.11 -9.86 -5.59
CA ARG A 197 -8.20 -10.97 -4.64
C ARG A 197 -9.52 -11.71 -4.79
N ASP A 198 -10.63 -11.03 -5.06
CA ASP A 198 -11.92 -11.67 -5.24
C ASP A 198 -11.94 -12.53 -6.51
N SER A 199 -11.35 -12.03 -7.61
CA SER A 199 -11.16 -12.82 -8.84
C SER A 199 -10.32 -14.08 -8.61
N VAL A 200 -9.22 -13.96 -7.86
CA VAL A 200 -8.38 -15.11 -7.48
C VAL A 200 -9.18 -16.14 -6.67
N ARG A 201 -9.98 -15.70 -5.70
CA ARG A 201 -10.80 -16.60 -4.86
C ARG A 201 -11.90 -17.31 -5.66
N GLU A 202 -12.63 -16.56 -6.48
CA GLU A 202 -13.71 -17.12 -7.31
C GLU A 202 -13.17 -18.14 -8.30
N THR A 203 -12.10 -17.80 -9.01
CA THR A 203 -11.50 -18.69 -10.01
C THR A 203 -10.81 -19.90 -9.38
N MET A 204 -10.18 -19.75 -8.20
CA MET A 204 -9.62 -20.87 -7.45
C MET A 204 -10.72 -21.84 -7.00
N THR A 205 -11.85 -21.31 -6.50
CA THR A 205 -13.02 -22.13 -6.13
C THR A 205 -13.57 -22.87 -7.33
N ALA A 206 -13.68 -22.20 -8.49
CA ALA A 206 -14.20 -22.78 -9.71
C ALA A 206 -13.30 -23.90 -10.26
N GLU A 207 -11.98 -23.73 -10.22
CA GLU A 207 -11.02 -24.69 -10.80
C GLU A 207 -10.69 -25.85 -9.84
N PHE A 208 -10.54 -25.56 -8.54
CA PHE A 208 -10.00 -26.53 -7.56
C PHE A 208 -10.95 -26.84 -6.40
N GLY A 209 -12.09 -26.15 -6.31
CA GLY A 209 -13.04 -26.30 -5.22
C GLY A 209 -12.75 -25.40 -4.02
N LYS A 210 -13.65 -25.47 -3.03
CA LYS A 210 -13.67 -24.56 -1.89
C LYS A 210 -12.48 -24.74 -0.94
N THR A 211 -12.03 -25.97 -0.70
CA THR A 211 -10.98 -26.26 0.28
C THR A 211 -9.63 -25.61 -0.08
N PRO A 212 -9.10 -25.72 -1.31
CA PRO A 212 -7.89 -24.98 -1.70
C PRO A 212 -8.06 -23.46 -1.58
N GLN A 213 -9.25 -22.94 -1.90
CA GLN A 213 -9.53 -21.51 -1.78
C GLN A 213 -9.53 -21.04 -0.32
N GLU A 214 -10.17 -21.77 0.59
CA GLU A 214 -10.17 -21.47 2.03
C GLU A 214 -8.77 -21.57 2.63
N ASP A 215 -7.97 -22.56 2.20
CA ASP A 215 -6.57 -22.68 2.59
C ASP A 215 -5.76 -21.47 2.12
N PHE A 216 -5.94 -21.02 0.87
CA PHE A 216 -5.30 -19.82 0.34
C PHE A 216 -5.64 -18.57 1.14
N ASP A 217 -6.92 -18.34 1.43
CA ASP A 217 -7.36 -17.22 2.27
C ASP A 217 -6.70 -17.25 3.65
N THR A 218 -6.62 -18.44 4.25
CA THR A 218 -6.03 -18.64 5.57
C THR A 218 -4.53 -18.33 5.56
N VAL A 219 -3.79 -18.83 4.56
CA VAL A 219 -2.36 -18.55 4.39
C VAL A 219 -2.11 -17.05 4.17
N VAL A 220 -2.86 -16.40 3.26
CA VAL A 220 -2.72 -14.96 3.00
C VAL A 220 -3.02 -14.15 4.27
N SER A 221 -4.09 -14.48 5.00
CA SER A 221 -4.44 -13.78 6.25
C SER A 221 -3.37 -13.92 7.34
N SER A 222 -2.65 -15.05 7.38
CA SER A 222 -1.53 -15.22 8.31
C SER A 222 -0.32 -14.34 7.97
N ILE A 223 -0.11 -14.04 6.69
CA ILE A 223 0.95 -13.14 6.22
C ILE A 223 0.58 -11.69 6.57
N GLU A 224 -0.70 -11.31 6.41
CA GLU A 224 -1.23 -9.99 6.75
C GLU A 224 -1.07 -9.64 8.23
N GLY A 225 -1.32 -10.60 9.13
CA GLY A 225 -1.20 -10.41 10.58
C GLY A 225 0.23 -10.52 11.13
N GLY A 226 1.20 -10.88 10.29
CA GLY A 226 2.60 -11.14 10.68
C GLY A 226 3.59 -10.09 10.15
N ARG A 227 4.89 -10.32 10.38
CA ARG A 227 5.93 -9.58 9.63
C ARG A 227 5.95 -10.15 8.22
N SER A 228 5.56 -9.36 7.22
CA SER A 228 5.64 -9.78 5.82
C SER A 228 7.09 -10.14 5.46
N SER A 229 7.33 -11.39 5.08
CA SER A 229 8.60 -11.81 4.47
C SER A 229 8.46 -11.66 2.96
N ARG A 230 9.43 -11.02 2.31
CA ARG A 230 9.51 -10.89 0.84
C ARG A 230 9.66 -12.23 0.12
N GLU A 231 9.88 -13.33 0.86
CA GLU A 231 10.10 -14.67 0.32
C GLU A 231 8.80 -15.42 0.03
N LEU A 232 7.68 -15.05 0.68
CA LEU A 232 6.36 -15.60 0.39
C LEU A 232 5.60 -14.69 -0.56
N ASP A 233 5.90 -14.83 -1.85
CA ASP A 233 5.08 -14.23 -2.92
C ASP A 233 3.84 -15.07 -3.21
N GLU A 234 2.94 -14.52 -4.02
CA GLU A 234 1.67 -15.13 -4.42
C GLU A 234 1.82 -16.49 -5.10
N VAL A 235 2.93 -16.68 -5.83
CA VAL A 235 3.24 -17.93 -6.52
C VAL A 235 3.65 -18.99 -5.51
N VAL A 236 4.50 -18.64 -4.55
CA VAL A 236 4.91 -19.52 -3.45
C VAL A 236 3.69 -19.93 -2.62
N VAL A 237 2.83 -18.98 -2.23
CA VAL A 237 1.59 -19.28 -1.49
C VAL A 237 0.70 -20.24 -2.28
N SER A 238 0.50 -19.98 -3.57
CA SER A 238 -0.30 -20.85 -4.45
C SER A 238 0.28 -22.27 -4.55
N LEU A 239 1.60 -22.40 -4.63
CA LEU A 239 2.29 -23.70 -4.67
C LEU A 239 2.17 -24.46 -3.35
N LEU A 240 2.27 -23.78 -2.20
CA LEU A 240 2.12 -24.39 -0.88
C LEU A 240 0.69 -24.92 -0.68
N VAL A 241 -0.32 -24.13 -1.03
CA VAL A 241 -1.74 -24.53 -0.98
C VAL A 241 -2.00 -25.70 -1.93
N ALA A 242 -1.45 -25.64 -3.15
CA ALA A 242 -1.56 -26.73 -4.11
C ALA A 242 -0.89 -28.02 -3.61
N ALA A 243 0.26 -27.92 -2.95
CA ALA A 243 0.95 -29.06 -2.35
C ALA A 243 0.18 -29.64 -1.15
N LYS A 244 -0.41 -28.79 -0.30
CA LYS A 244 -1.28 -29.22 0.82
C LYS A 244 -2.51 -29.97 0.33
N ASN A 245 -3.09 -29.53 -0.79
CA ASN A 245 -4.30 -30.10 -1.39
C ASN A 245 -4.02 -31.17 -2.46
N GLU A 246 -2.76 -31.60 -2.62
CA GLU A 246 -2.34 -32.58 -3.62
C GLU A 246 -2.77 -32.25 -5.07
N LEU A 247 -2.78 -30.96 -5.43
CA LEU A 247 -3.16 -30.51 -6.77
C LEU A 247 -2.05 -30.83 -7.80
N LEU A 248 -2.44 -30.89 -9.07
CA LEU A 248 -1.50 -31.08 -10.16
C LEU A 248 -0.78 -29.77 -10.50
N LEU A 249 0.55 -29.82 -10.62
CA LEU A 249 1.39 -28.67 -10.97
C LEU A 249 0.96 -28.02 -12.29
N TYR A 250 0.55 -28.83 -13.27
CA TYR A 250 0.07 -28.31 -14.55
C TYR A 250 -1.19 -27.45 -14.39
N ASP A 251 -2.14 -27.90 -13.56
CA ASP A 251 -3.41 -27.21 -13.40
C ASP A 251 -3.23 -25.91 -12.60
N ILE A 252 -2.48 -25.93 -11.49
CA ILE A 252 -2.19 -24.70 -10.71
C ILE A 252 -1.37 -23.69 -11.51
N SER A 253 -0.36 -24.12 -12.28
CA SER A 253 0.44 -23.20 -13.10
C SER A 253 -0.32 -22.64 -14.30
N LYS A 254 -1.23 -23.42 -14.89
CA LYS A 254 -2.12 -22.96 -15.94
C LYS A 254 -3.16 -21.99 -15.40
N TRP A 255 -3.78 -22.30 -14.26
CA TRP A 255 -4.71 -21.41 -13.58
C TRP A 255 -4.03 -20.08 -13.23
N GLY A 256 -2.86 -20.13 -12.58
CA GLY A 256 -2.12 -18.94 -12.16
C GLY A 256 -1.73 -18.04 -13.33
N GLU A 257 -1.40 -18.61 -14.49
CA GLU A 257 -1.16 -17.84 -15.71
C GLU A 257 -2.44 -17.23 -16.29
N ASN A 258 -3.54 -17.98 -16.29
CA ASN A 258 -4.82 -17.50 -16.81
C ASN A 258 -5.41 -16.35 -15.98
N VAL A 259 -5.25 -16.40 -14.66
CA VAL A 259 -5.74 -15.32 -13.77
C VAL A 259 -4.75 -14.16 -13.67
N GLY A 260 -3.55 -14.27 -14.27
CA GLY A 260 -2.56 -13.21 -14.26
C GLY A 260 -1.67 -13.12 -13.02
N LEU A 261 -1.61 -14.16 -12.17
CA LEU A 261 -0.68 -14.22 -11.04
C LEU A 261 0.77 -14.25 -11.53
N ALA A 262 1.11 -15.24 -12.37
CA ALA A 262 2.44 -15.34 -12.96
C ALA A 262 2.49 -16.32 -14.14
N SER A 263 3.51 -16.16 -15.00
CA SER A 263 3.77 -17.11 -16.08
C SER A 263 4.07 -18.54 -15.58
N LYS A 264 3.80 -19.56 -16.40
CA LYS A 264 4.20 -20.94 -16.12
C LYS A 264 5.70 -21.12 -15.84
N ALA A 265 6.55 -20.32 -16.50
CA ALA A 265 7.99 -20.33 -16.26
C ALA A 265 8.35 -19.85 -14.85
N THR A 266 7.63 -18.87 -14.31
CA THR A 266 7.79 -18.41 -12.93
C THR A 266 7.33 -19.47 -11.93
N PHE A 267 6.17 -20.09 -12.14
CA PHE A 267 5.72 -21.24 -11.33
C PHE A 267 6.76 -22.36 -11.31
N SER A 268 7.32 -22.72 -12.47
CA SER A 268 8.36 -23.76 -12.57
C SER A 268 9.63 -23.41 -11.78
N ARG A 269 10.10 -22.16 -11.89
CA ARG A 269 11.26 -21.68 -11.11
C ARG A 269 11.00 -21.75 -9.60
N ARG A 270 9.91 -21.14 -9.14
CA ARG A 270 9.53 -21.15 -7.71
C ARG A 270 9.35 -22.56 -7.18
N LYS A 271 8.72 -23.45 -7.95
CA LYS A 271 8.57 -24.87 -7.59
C LYS A 271 9.94 -25.54 -7.42
N ASN A 272 10.90 -25.30 -8.31
CA ASN A 272 12.23 -25.90 -8.18
C ASN A 272 12.97 -25.36 -6.95
N ASP A 273 12.86 -24.05 -6.66
CA ASP A 273 13.42 -23.45 -5.44
C ASP A 273 12.85 -24.16 -4.19
N LEU A 274 11.52 -24.40 -4.15
CA LEU A 274 10.86 -25.12 -3.05
C LEU A 274 11.24 -26.60 -2.96
N GLU A 275 11.50 -27.27 -4.09
CA GLU A 275 12.01 -28.64 -4.13
C GLU A 275 13.44 -28.73 -3.59
N GLU A 276 14.31 -27.80 -3.97
CA GLU A 276 15.70 -27.72 -3.49
C GLU A 276 15.76 -27.49 -1.98
N MET A 277 14.79 -26.75 -1.43
CA MET A 277 14.65 -26.48 0.00
C MET A 277 13.89 -27.59 0.76
N GLY A 278 13.44 -28.65 0.08
CA GLY A 278 12.72 -29.76 0.71
C GLY A 278 11.33 -29.38 1.26
N VAL A 279 10.73 -28.31 0.73
CA VAL A 279 9.39 -27.82 1.12
C VAL A 279 8.31 -28.61 0.37
N VAL A 280 8.52 -28.84 -0.92
CA VAL A 280 7.59 -29.50 -1.83
C VAL A 280 8.31 -30.60 -2.62
N GLU A 281 7.58 -31.65 -3.00
CA GLU A 281 8.01 -32.64 -3.98
C GLU A 281 6.93 -32.87 -5.04
N THR A 282 7.31 -33.55 -6.12
CA THR A 282 6.38 -33.96 -7.18
C THR A 282 6.30 -35.47 -7.34
N GLU A 283 5.08 -36.01 -7.30
CA GLU A 283 4.79 -37.41 -7.61
C GLU A 283 4.19 -37.54 -9.02
N LYS A 284 4.50 -38.64 -9.72
CA LYS A 284 3.87 -38.95 -11.01
C LYS A 284 2.42 -39.39 -10.81
N ALA A 285 1.48 -38.58 -11.27
CA ALA A 285 0.06 -38.92 -11.36
C ALA A 285 -0.26 -39.47 -12.76
N PRO A 286 -0.90 -40.65 -12.86
CA PRO A 286 -1.40 -41.17 -14.13
C PRO A 286 -2.39 -40.20 -14.78
N THR A 287 -2.37 -40.13 -16.11
CA THR A 287 -3.34 -39.38 -16.91
C THR A 287 -3.84 -40.25 -18.06
N ASP A 288 -5.09 -40.03 -18.44
CA ASP A 288 -5.79 -40.85 -19.44
C ASP A 288 -5.13 -40.77 -20.84
N VAL A 289 -4.56 -39.61 -21.19
CA VAL A 289 -3.79 -39.40 -22.42
C VAL A 289 -2.59 -38.49 -22.15
N GLY A 290 -1.40 -38.88 -22.63
CA GLY A 290 -0.19 -38.05 -22.61
C GLY A 290 0.85 -38.45 -21.56
N ARG A 291 1.77 -37.52 -21.25
CA ARG A 291 2.80 -37.73 -20.21
C ARG A 291 2.17 -37.65 -18.83
N PRO A 292 2.57 -38.52 -17.88
CA PRO A 292 2.12 -38.42 -16.49
C PRO A 292 2.29 -37.00 -15.96
N ARG A 293 1.26 -36.48 -15.32
CA ARG A 293 1.30 -35.16 -14.68
C ARG A 293 2.01 -35.26 -13.34
N GLN A 294 2.47 -34.11 -12.85
CA GLN A 294 3.13 -34.01 -11.56
C GLN A 294 2.12 -33.52 -10.52
N ARG A 295 1.89 -34.33 -9.49
CA ARG A 295 1.13 -33.99 -8.30
C ARG A 295 2.07 -33.35 -7.28
N LEU A 296 1.70 -32.21 -6.73
CA LEU A 296 2.48 -31.53 -5.69
C LEU A 296 2.17 -32.15 -4.33
N LYS A 297 3.20 -32.28 -3.48
CA LYS A 297 3.09 -32.75 -2.10
C LYS A 297 4.02 -31.95 -1.19
N LEU A 298 3.59 -31.70 0.04
CA LEU A 298 4.48 -31.14 1.07
C LEU A 298 5.47 -32.21 1.51
N THR A 299 6.76 -31.87 1.62
CA THR A 299 7.82 -32.82 1.98
C THR A 299 8.27 -32.68 3.42
N ASP A 300 8.34 -31.45 3.96
CA ASP A 300 8.71 -31.22 5.36
C ASP A 300 7.59 -31.68 6.31
N GLU A 301 7.92 -32.54 7.28
CA GLU A 301 6.93 -33.07 8.22
C GLU A 301 6.25 -31.98 9.07
N ARG A 302 6.90 -30.83 9.29
CA ARG A 302 6.30 -29.69 9.99
C ARG A 302 5.20 -29.07 9.14
N LEU A 303 5.41 -28.97 7.82
CA LEU A 303 4.40 -28.46 6.88
C LEU A 303 3.24 -29.45 6.72
N GLN A 304 3.52 -30.75 6.67
CA GLN A 304 2.47 -31.78 6.58
C GLN A 304 1.54 -31.80 7.80
N ARG A 305 2.05 -31.41 8.97
CA ARG A 305 1.26 -31.31 10.22
C ARG A 305 0.69 -29.91 10.46
N ALA A 306 1.07 -28.92 9.67
CA ALA A 306 0.67 -27.54 9.85
C ALA A 306 -0.77 -27.32 9.37
N ASP A 307 -1.53 -26.63 10.22
CA ASP A 307 -2.79 -26.02 9.80
C ASP A 307 -2.52 -24.90 8.79
N SER A 308 -3.53 -24.48 8.05
CA SER A 308 -3.33 -23.57 6.90
C SER A 308 -2.85 -22.18 7.34
N ASP A 309 -3.17 -21.76 8.55
CA ASP A 309 -2.69 -20.52 9.18
C ASP A 309 -1.22 -20.59 9.63
N GLN A 310 -0.68 -21.80 9.78
CA GLN A 310 0.71 -22.05 10.16
C GLN A 310 1.63 -22.26 8.96
N LEU A 311 1.07 -22.60 7.78
CA LEU A 311 1.86 -22.88 6.57
C LEU A 311 2.83 -21.76 6.21
N ALA A 312 2.39 -20.50 6.24
CA ALA A 312 3.25 -19.36 5.93
C ALA A 312 4.42 -19.26 6.91
N VAL A 313 4.14 -19.32 8.21
CA VAL A 313 5.15 -19.20 9.27
C VAL A 313 6.14 -20.37 9.20
N VAL A 314 5.66 -21.60 9.01
CA VAL A 314 6.52 -22.78 8.90
C VAL A 314 7.37 -22.70 7.63
N ALA A 315 6.79 -22.29 6.50
CA ALA A 315 7.53 -22.12 5.25
C ALA A 315 8.62 -21.05 5.40
N GLN A 316 8.32 -19.87 5.94
CA GLN A 316 9.32 -18.82 6.20
C GLN A 316 10.50 -19.34 7.02
N ASN A 317 10.25 -20.12 8.08
CA ASN A 317 11.32 -20.69 8.91
C ASN A 317 12.20 -21.72 8.17
N ILE A 318 11.75 -22.25 7.02
CA ILE A 318 12.51 -23.18 6.17
C ILE A 318 13.29 -22.42 5.09
N LEU A 319 12.72 -21.33 4.57
CA LEU A 319 13.32 -20.51 3.51
C LEU A 319 14.48 -19.63 4.02
N HIS A 320 14.54 -19.39 5.34
CA HIS A 320 15.57 -18.62 6.04
C HIS A 320 16.89 -19.36 6.33
#